data_AF-A0A6N8ZEF6-F1
#
_entry.id   AF-A0A6N8ZEF6-F1
#
_cell.length_a   1.000
_cell.length_b   1.000
_cell.length_c   1.000
_cell.angle_alpha   90.00
_cell.angle_beta   90.00
_cell.angle_gamma   90.00
#
_symmetry.space_group_name_H-M   'P 1'
#
loop_
_entity.id
_entity.type
_entity.pdbx_description
1 polymer ?
#
loop_
_entity_poly.entity_id
_entity_poly.type
_entity_poly.pdbx_seq_one_letter_code
_entity_poly.pdbx_strand_id
1 'polypeptide(L)'
;MLRIGPTFASPLAGVGRFRRRLWRTPVLQVAHVWHGCILLLATHIIGCWRCQHFAARRPPLTTYLDLHCHSVASDDSRATVEQYLKFVNVLRKRGYTIDGIVLTEHRKFDFDVDYSQLASEYGVMVLKGAELDTCFGHMLVYNITPGLGKDIDFGDVKMDGRELIKAARHHGGLVVPAHPGRFGIGLVEYMEQGESFDDVRIVERVNAGSKPEENERAEELCQRTGYLGIAGSDAHLASHIGRAVTEFRADIRNESQLVEALLSGEFRPMYIEETAATPVG
;
A
#
# COMPACT_ATOMS: atom_id res chain seq x y z
N MET A 1 4.46 -45.67 51.53
CA MET A 1 5.01 -46.85 50.85
C MET A 1 5.94 -46.33 49.75
N LEU A 2 7.25 -46.59 49.89
CA LEU A 2 8.39 -46.44 48.93
C LEU A 2 8.56 -45.08 48.15
N ARG A 3 9.59 -44.21 48.30
CA ARG A 3 11.09 -44.32 48.32
C ARG A 3 11.59 -45.03 47.03
N ILE A 4 12.54 -44.60 46.17
CA ILE A 4 13.79 -43.80 46.22
C ILE A 4 14.20 -43.49 44.74
N GLY A 5 15.01 -42.44 44.47
CA GLY A 5 15.65 -42.14 43.16
C GLY A 5 16.75 -43.13 42.72
N PRO A 6 17.61 -42.83 41.72
CA PRO A 6 18.59 -41.73 41.85
C PRO A 6 19.00 -40.97 40.55
N THR A 7 19.93 -40.04 40.76
CA THR A 7 20.62 -39.05 39.90
C THR A 7 21.86 -39.59 39.14
N PHE A 8 22.41 -38.71 38.27
CA PHE A 8 23.77 -38.60 37.68
C PHE A 8 24.05 -39.27 36.31
N ALA A 9 24.44 -38.50 35.30
CA ALA A 9 25.85 -38.10 35.01
C ALA A 9 26.02 -37.53 33.58
N SER A 10 26.73 -36.40 33.45
CA SER A 10 27.41 -35.96 32.22
C SER A 10 28.67 -36.81 31.95
N PRO A 11 29.23 -36.74 30.73
CA PRO A 11 30.59 -36.20 30.66
C PRO A 11 30.88 -35.26 29.46
N LEU A 12 31.82 -34.37 29.75
CA LEU A 12 32.59 -33.51 28.84
C LEU A 12 33.53 -34.31 27.93
N ALA A 13 33.86 -33.74 26.75
CA ALA A 13 35.22 -33.53 26.22
C ALA A 13 35.32 -33.79 24.71
N GLY A 14 35.88 -32.83 23.97
CA GLY A 14 36.17 -32.98 22.54
C GLY A 14 36.78 -31.73 21.90
N VAL A 15 37.95 -31.31 22.39
CA VAL A 15 38.76 -30.21 21.85
C VAL A 15 39.33 -30.59 20.48
N GLY A 16 38.98 -29.83 19.44
CA GLY A 16 39.56 -29.93 18.10
C GLY A 16 40.29 -28.65 17.67
N ARG A 17 41.55 -28.52 18.08
CA ARG A 17 42.51 -27.54 17.51
C ARG A 17 42.80 -27.93 16.06
N PHE A 18 42.57 -27.04 15.09
CA PHE A 18 43.27 -27.12 13.80
C PHE A 18 44.11 -25.86 13.53
N ARG A 19 45.34 -26.15 13.11
CA ARG A 19 46.51 -25.29 13.12
C ARG A 19 46.52 -24.33 11.93
N ARG A 20 46.92 -23.08 12.21
CA ARG A 20 47.42 -22.11 11.23
C ARG A 20 48.64 -22.71 10.49
N ARG A 21 48.67 -22.61 9.16
CA ARG A 21 49.88 -22.75 8.36
C ARG A 21 50.20 -21.42 7.68
N LEU A 22 51.23 -20.78 8.21
CA LEU A 22 51.98 -19.70 7.58
C LEU A 22 52.79 -20.26 6.41
N TRP A 23 52.81 -19.55 5.30
CA TRP A 23 53.91 -19.59 4.33
C TRP A 23 54.28 -18.15 3.95
N ARG A 24 55.57 -17.84 4.05
CA ARG A 24 56.22 -16.57 3.73
C ARG A 24 57.17 -16.79 2.54
N THR A 25 57.07 -15.90 1.54
CA THR A 25 58.15 -15.24 0.71
C THR A 25 59.07 -16.10 -0.18
N PRO A 26 59.71 -15.58 -1.27
CA PRO A 26 60.23 -14.21 -1.52
C PRO A 26 59.85 -13.56 -2.89
N VAL A 27 59.75 -12.22 -3.02
CA VAL A 27 60.78 -11.19 -3.33
C VAL A 27 61.69 -11.52 -4.52
N LEU A 28 61.56 -10.72 -5.60
CA LEU A 28 62.66 -10.35 -6.50
C LEU A 28 62.33 -9.01 -7.18
N GLN A 29 63.13 -7.98 -6.83
CA GLN A 29 63.31 -6.73 -7.58
C GLN A 29 64.11 -7.02 -8.84
N VAL A 30 63.83 -6.35 -9.97
CA VAL A 30 64.85 -5.70 -10.81
C VAL A 30 64.21 -4.50 -11.50
N ALA A 31 64.83 -3.33 -11.32
CA ALA A 31 64.57 -2.10 -12.04
C ALA A 31 65.36 -2.09 -13.36
N HIS A 32 64.81 -1.49 -14.42
CA HIS A 32 65.65 -0.88 -15.46
C HIS A 32 65.00 0.37 -16.05
N VAL A 33 65.72 1.47 -15.84
CA VAL A 33 65.56 2.79 -16.46
C VAL A 33 66.15 2.71 -17.87
N TRP A 34 65.46 3.25 -18.87
CA TRP A 34 66.07 3.73 -20.11
C TRP A 34 65.54 5.12 -20.47
N HIS A 35 66.49 6.04 -20.65
CA HIS A 35 66.31 7.40 -21.15
C HIS A 35 66.15 7.40 -22.68
N GLY A 36 65.51 8.44 -23.21
CA GLY A 36 65.81 8.90 -24.58
C GLY A 36 64.63 9.49 -25.34
N CYS A 37 64.60 10.82 -25.42
CA CYS A 37 63.70 11.65 -26.22
C CYS A 37 63.63 11.26 -27.71
N ILE A 38 62.53 11.59 -28.40
CA ILE A 38 62.51 12.29 -29.70
C ILE A 38 61.07 12.71 -30.10
N LEU A 39 60.93 14.03 -30.28
CA LEU A 39 60.09 14.82 -31.20
C LEU A 39 58.53 14.73 -31.25
N LEU A 40 57.96 15.90 -30.90
CA LEU A 40 57.06 16.74 -31.73
C LEU A 40 55.82 16.10 -32.38
N LEU A 41 54.64 16.45 -31.85
CA LEU A 41 53.59 17.13 -32.63
C LEU A 41 52.56 17.75 -31.68
N ALA A 42 52.59 19.08 -31.62
CA ALA A 42 51.54 19.90 -31.08
C ALA A 42 50.36 19.90 -32.07
N THR A 43 49.15 19.62 -31.60
CA THR A 43 47.93 20.32 -32.03
C THR A 43 46.72 19.92 -31.17
N HIS A 44 45.97 20.94 -30.74
CA HIS A 44 44.58 20.93 -30.25
C HIS A 44 44.31 20.49 -28.80
N ILE A 45 44.49 21.44 -27.89
CA ILE A 45 43.73 21.51 -26.64
C ILE A 45 42.33 22.04 -26.99
N ILE A 46 41.37 21.14 -27.13
CA ILE A 46 39.94 21.46 -27.04
C ILE A 46 39.36 20.51 -25.99
N GLY A 47 38.67 21.09 -25.02
CA GLY A 47 38.34 20.48 -23.73
C GLY A 47 37.56 19.16 -23.81
N CYS A 48 37.85 18.29 -22.85
CA CYS A 48 36.97 17.19 -22.48
C CYS A 48 36.71 17.30 -20.98
N TRP A 49 35.89 18.30 -20.60
CA TRP A 49 35.14 18.21 -19.34
C TRP A 49 34.13 17.10 -19.54
N ARG A 50 34.43 15.97 -18.90
CA ARG A 50 33.65 14.74 -18.87
C ARG A 50 32.21 15.09 -18.48
N CYS A 51 31.31 15.12 -19.46
CA CYS A 51 29.87 15.10 -19.26
C CYS A 51 29.51 13.78 -18.58
N GLN A 52 29.53 13.76 -17.25
CA GLN A 52 28.70 12.83 -16.51
C GLN A 52 27.26 13.23 -16.82
N HIS A 53 26.63 12.48 -17.73
CA HIS A 53 25.19 12.46 -17.86
C HIS A 53 24.62 12.03 -16.51
N PHE A 54 24.30 12.99 -15.64
CA PHE A 54 23.21 12.83 -14.71
C PHE A 54 21.96 12.68 -15.60
N ALA A 55 21.61 11.44 -15.94
CA ALA A 55 20.24 11.16 -16.30
C ALA A 55 19.42 11.66 -15.11
N ALA A 56 18.69 12.76 -15.29
CA ALA A 56 17.74 13.24 -14.31
C ALA A 56 16.87 12.03 -13.96
N ARG A 57 17.02 11.51 -12.74
CA ARG A 57 16.11 10.48 -12.23
C ARG A 57 14.73 11.13 -12.36
N ARG A 58 13.87 10.56 -13.21
CA ARG A 58 12.45 10.95 -13.20
C ARG A 58 12.03 10.89 -11.73
N PRO A 59 11.34 11.92 -11.21
CA PRO A 59 10.79 11.81 -9.86
C PRO A 59 10.02 10.48 -9.78
N PRO A 60 10.11 9.74 -8.67
CA PRO A 60 9.34 8.52 -8.51
C PRO A 60 7.88 8.85 -8.83
N LEU A 61 7.24 7.98 -9.61
CA LEU A 61 5.83 8.16 -9.96
C LEU A 61 5.03 8.09 -8.66
N THR A 62 4.35 9.18 -8.33
CA THR A 62 3.42 9.25 -7.21
C THR A 62 2.01 9.14 -7.75
N THR A 63 1.19 8.30 -7.12
CA THR A 63 -0.22 8.10 -7.47
C THR A 63 -1.10 8.46 -6.28
N TYR A 64 -2.15 9.25 -6.48
CA TYR A 64 -3.13 9.65 -5.45
C TYR A 64 -4.49 9.01 -5.72
N LEU A 65 -4.94 8.13 -4.83
CA LEU A 65 -6.20 7.39 -5.02
C LEU A 65 -7.18 7.63 -3.88
N ASP A 66 -8.43 7.89 -4.23
CA ASP A 66 -9.54 7.73 -3.30
C ASP A 66 -9.92 6.24 -3.25
N LEU A 67 -9.66 5.57 -2.12
CA LEU A 67 -9.77 4.12 -2.02
C LEU A 67 -11.12 3.61 -1.53
N HIS A 68 -12.10 4.50 -1.32
CA HIS A 68 -13.40 4.15 -0.76
C HIS A 68 -14.47 5.11 -1.28
N CYS A 69 -15.29 4.64 -2.23
CA CYS A 69 -16.47 5.38 -2.67
C CYS A 69 -17.55 4.46 -3.26
N HIS A 70 -18.79 4.94 -3.23
CA HIS A 70 -19.98 4.19 -3.60
C HIS A 70 -20.69 4.89 -4.74
N SER A 71 -21.00 4.20 -5.82
CA SER A 71 -21.83 4.74 -6.91
C SER A 71 -23.29 4.33 -6.76
N VAL A 72 -24.15 4.75 -7.69
CA VAL A 72 -25.54 4.26 -7.82
C VAL A 72 -25.68 2.74 -7.91
N ALA A 73 -24.57 2.00 -8.07
CA ALA A 73 -24.60 0.58 -7.83
C ALA A 73 -25.01 0.31 -6.37
N SER A 74 -24.36 0.89 -5.35
CA SER A 74 -24.78 0.78 -3.93
C SER A 74 -26.17 1.35 -3.65
N ASP A 75 -26.86 0.79 -2.65
CA ASP A 75 -28.25 1.09 -2.32
C ASP A 75 -28.46 2.45 -1.63
N ASP A 76 -27.40 3.06 -1.10
CA ASP A 76 -27.41 4.32 -0.35
C ASP A 76 -26.67 5.47 -1.05
N SER A 77 -26.11 5.23 -2.23
CA SER A 77 -25.45 6.27 -3.04
C SER A 77 -26.33 6.76 -4.19
N ARG A 78 -26.14 8.03 -4.56
CA ARG A 78 -26.88 8.70 -5.63
C ARG A 78 -25.99 9.17 -6.78
N ALA A 79 -24.69 8.95 -6.69
CA ALA A 79 -23.71 9.45 -7.63
C ALA A 79 -23.37 8.42 -8.71
N THR A 80 -23.46 8.78 -9.98
CA THR A 80 -22.94 7.93 -11.04
C THR A 80 -21.41 8.03 -11.09
N VAL A 81 -20.75 6.99 -11.62
CA VAL A 81 -19.29 7.02 -11.81
C VAL A 81 -18.87 8.22 -12.66
N GLU A 82 -19.63 8.57 -13.71
CA GLU A 82 -19.35 9.75 -14.54
C GLU A 82 -19.42 11.05 -13.73
N GLN A 83 -20.39 11.18 -12.81
CA GLN A 83 -20.46 12.35 -11.93
C GLN A 83 -19.24 12.45 -11.02
N TYR A 84 -18.72 11.32 -10.53
CA TYR A 84 -17.45 11.31 -9.80
C TYR A 84 -16.29 11.78 -10.65
N LEU A 85 -16.13 11.27 -11.88
CA LEU A 85 -15.00 11.67 -12.72
C LEU A 85 -15.08 13.16 -13.13
N LYS A 86 -16.30 13.68 -13.34
CA LYS A 86 -16.54 15.12 -13.52
C LYS A 86 -16.06 15.92 -12.31
N PHE A 87 -16.42 15.50 -11.09
CA PHE A 87 -16.03 16.18 -9.85
C PHE A 87 -14.53 16.08 -9.58
N VAL A 88 -13.89 14.94 -9.86
CA VAL A 88 -12.43 14.78 -9.83
C VAL A 88 -11.75 15.84 -10.70
N ASN A 89 -12.25 16.06 -11.91
CA ASN A 89 -11.70 17.12 -12.77
C ASN A 89 -12.00 18.55 -12.26
N VAL A 90 -13.08 18.76 -11.50
CA VAL A 90 -13.31 20.03 -10.78
C VAL A 90 -12.25 20.22 -9.68
N LEU A 91 -11.93 19.18 -8.91
CA LEU A 91 -10.89 19.23 -7.87
C LEU A 91 -9.51 19.51 -8.48
N ARG A 92 -9.16 18.83 -9.59
CA ARG A 92 -7.92 19.09 -10.33
C ARG A 92 -7.80 20.53 -10.82
N LYS A 93 -8.90 21.11 -11.34
CA LYS A 93 -8.94 22.53 -11.74
C LYS A 93 -8.75 23.50 -10.56
N ARG A 94 -9.01 23.06 -9.33
CA ARG A 94 -8.77 23.83 -8.10
C ARG A 94 -7.33 23.67 -7.57
N GLY A 95 -6.49 22.89 -8.24
CA GLY A 95 -5.09 22.70 -7.88
C GLY A 95 -4.81 21.51 -6.97
N TYR A 96 -5.81 20.65 -6.72
CA TYR A 96 -5.64 19.40 -5.98
C TYR A 96 -5.22 18.25 -6.89
N THR A 97 -4.61 17.22 -6.32
CA THR A 97 -4.16 16.04 -7.06
C THR A 97 -4.93 14.80 -6.63
N ILE A 98 -5.54 14.13 -7.62
CA ILE A 98 -6.21 12.83 -7.48
C ILE A 98 -6.12 12.17 -8.85
N ASP A 99 -5.58 10.95 -8.89
CA ASP A 99 -5.29 10.21 -10.12
C ASP A 99 -6.37 9.19 -10.45
N GLY A 100 -7.03 8.67 -9.42
CA GLY A 100 -8.07 7.67 -9.57
C GLY A 100 -8.94 7.47 -8.35
N ILE A 101 -9.96 6.64 -8.54
CA ILE A 101 -10.92 6.22 -7.52
C ILE A 101 -11.02 4.69 -7.51
N VAL A 102 -11.37 4.12 -6.36
CA VAL A 102 -11.73 2.72 -6.22
C VAL A 102 -13.20 2.64 -5.80
N LEU A 103 -14.03 2.08 -6.68
CA LEU A 103 -15.44 1.84 -6.38
C LEU A 103 -15.54 0.63 -5.45
N THR A 104 -16.12 0.80 -4.27
CA THR A 104 -16.18 -0.22 -3.21
C THR A 104 -17.62 -0.47 -2.81
N GLU A 105 -18.43 -0.88 -3.77
CA GLU A 105 -19.88 -0.98 -3.59
C GLU A 105 -20.29 -1.93 -2.46
N HIS A 106 -21.38 -1.62 -1.76
CA HIS A 106 -21.87 -2.45 -0.66
C HIS A 106 -22.35 -3.81 -1.15
N ARG A 107 -21.81 -4.87 -0.53
CA ARG A 107 -22.32 -6.26 -0.60
C ARG A 107 -22.41 -6.84 -2.02
N LYS A 108 -21.66 -6.28 -2.98
CA LYS A 108 -21.66 -6.76 -4.36
C LYS A 108 -20.40 -6.42 -5.11
N PHE A 109 -20.16 -7.18 -6.15
CA PHE A 109 -19.12 -6.93 -7.13
C PHE A 109 -19.60 -7.38 -8.50
N ASP A 110 -19.55 -6.49 -9.48
CA ASP A 110 -19.90 -6.79 -10.87
C ASP A 110 -18.60 -7.02 -11.67
N PHE A 111 -18.41 -8.26 -12.12
CA PHE A 111 -17.24 -8.64 -12.93
C PHE A 111 -17.32 -8.09 -14.37
N ASP A 112 -18.53 -7.92 -14.90
CA ASP A 112 -18.78 -7.62 -16.30
C ASP A 112 -18.81 -6.12 -16.59
N VAL A 113 -19.07 -5.28 -15.57
CA VAL A 113 -19.03 -3.82 -15.75
C VAL A 113 -17.61 -3.34 -16.04
N ASP A 114 -17.45 -2.58 -17.13
CA ASP A 114 -16.19 -1.99 -17.56
C ASP A 114 -16.29 -0.46 -17.58
N TYR A 115 -15.39 0.20 -16.85
CA TYR A 115 -15.28 1.65 -16.78
C TYR A 115 -14.11 2.20 -17.62
N SER A 116 -13.41 1.37 -18.39
CA SER A 116 -12.22 1.75 -19.16
C SER A 116 -12.45 2.93 -20.11
N GLN A 117 -13.57 2.93 -20.83
CA GLN A 117 -13.95 4.02 -21.74
C GLN A 117 -14.13 5.34 -20.96
N LEU A 118 -14.85 5.27 -19.84
CA LEU A 118 -15.12 6.43 -19.00
C LEU A 118 -13.83 6.94 -18.33
N ALA A 119 -13.01 6.04 -17.81
CA ALA A 119 -11.70 6.35 -17.26
C ALA A 119 -10.82 7.09 -18.27
N SER A 120 -10.78 6.60 -19.52
CA SER A 120 -10.04 7.23 -20.61
C SER A 120 -10.60 8.59 -21.02
N GLU A 121 -11.92 8.75 -21.06
CA GLU A 121 -12.58 10.01 -21.43
C GLU A 121 -12.23 11.14 -20.45
N TYR A 122 -12.20 10.82 -19.15
CA TYR A 122 -11.95 11.80 -18.10
C TYR A 122 -10.49 11.90 -17.66
N GLY A 123 -9.64 10.97 -18.09
CA GLY A 123 -8.25 10.87 -17.64
C GLY A 123 -8.13 10.57 -16.14
N VAL A 124 -9.05 9.76 -15.61
CA VAL A 124 -9.12 9.38 -14.19
C VAL A 124 -9.17 7.86 -14.12
N MET A 125 -8.25 7.24 -13.37
CA MET A 125 -8.26 5.80 -13.18
C MET A 125 -9.50 5.38 -12.36
N VAL A 126 -10.16 4.31 -12.80
CA VAL A 126 -11.29 3.72 -12.08
C VAL A 126 -10.96 2.26 -11.83
N LEU A 127 -10.76 1.92 -10.56
CA LEU A 127 -10.56 0.55 -10.09
C LEU A 127 -11.82 0.06 -9.36
N LYS A 128 -11.93 -1.26 -9.21
CA LYS A 128 -13.05 -1.90 -8.51
C LYS A 128 -12.58 -2.67 -7.28
N GLY A 129 -13.35 -2.54 -6.21
CA GLY A 129 -13.32 -3.35 -5.00
C GLY A 129 -14.75 -3.58 -4.52
N ALA A 130 -14.91 -3.96 -3.26
CA ALA A 130 -16.21 -4.03 -2.59
C ALA A 130 -16.07 -3.65 -1.12
N GLU A 131 -17.12 -3.13 -0.52
CA GLU A 131 -17.25 -3.05 0.94
C GLU A 131 -18.20 -4.15 1.40
N LEU A 132 -17.70 -5.01 2.29
CA LEU A 132 -18.44 -6.15 2.82
C LEU A 132 -18.70 -5.99 4.30
N ASP A 133 -19.92 -6.34 4.70
CA ASP A 133 -20.30 -6.43 6.09
C ASP A 133 -19.79 -7.74 6.68
N THR A 134 -19.18 -7.67 7.86
CA THR A 134 -18.73 -8.85 8.58
C THR A 134 -19.23 -8.80 10.02
N CYS A 135 -19.09 -9.92 10.73
CA CYS A 135 -19.32 -9.95 12.18
C CYS A 135 -18.42 -8.99 12.98
N PHE A 136 -17.39 -8.41 12.35
CA PHE A 136 -16.39 -7.55 12.99
C PHE A 136 -16.30 -6.17 12.35
N GLY A 137 -17.40 -5.72 11.75
CA GLY A 137 -17.51 -4.44 11.08
C GLY A 137 -17.37 -4.53 9.57
N HIS A 138 -17.31 -3.38 8.91
CA HIS A 138 -17.18 -3.32 7.47
C HIS A 138 -15.73 -3.49 7.03
N MET A 139 -15.52 -4.13 5.89
CA MET A 139 -14.20 -4.38 5.34
C MET A 139 -14.17 -4.09 3.83
N LEU A 140 -13.18 -3.31 3.41
CA LEU A 140 -12.85 -3.06 2.02
C LEU A 140 -12.07 -4.26 1.47
N VAL A 141 -12.46 -4.74 0.30
CA VAL A 141 -11.83 -5.85 -0.40
C VAL A 141 -11.31 -5.36 -1.74
N TYR A 142 -10.00 -5.43 -1.93
CA TYR A 142 -9.32 -5.05 -3.17
C TYR A 142 -8.83 -6.28 -3.95
N ASN A 143 -8.74 -6.14 -5.27
CA ASN A 143 -8.36 -7.21 -6.21
C ASN A 143 -9.24 -8.46 -6.09
N ILE A 144 -10.56 -8.25 -6.25
CA ILE A 144 -11.56 -9.32 -6.22
C ILE A 144 -11.45 -10.14 -7.50
N THR A 145 -10.85 -11.33 -7.40
CA THR A 145 -10.72 -12.24 -8.55
C THR A 145 -11.97 -13.13 -8.70
N PRO A 146 -12.17 -13.76 -9.88
CA PRO A 146 -13.24 -14.74 -10.05
C PRO A 146 -13.12 -15.97 -9.15
N GLY A 147 -11.92 -16.26 -8.63
CA GLY A 147 -11.71 -17.30 -7.62
C GLY A 147 -12.29 -16.87 -6.27
N LEU A 148 -11.94 -15.66 -5.82
CA LEU A 148 -12.48 -15.09 -4.59
C LEU A 148 -14.01 -15.01 -4.64
N GLY A 149 -14.57 -14.50 -5.73
CA GLY A 149 -16.03 -14.37 -5.88
C GLY A 149 -16.81 -15.70 -5.92
N LYS A 150 -16.13 -16.85 -6.01
CA LYS A 150 -16.74 -18.18 -5.84
C LYS A 150 -16.68 -18.68 -4.40
N ASP A 151 -15.69 -18.22 -3.65
CA ASP A 151 -15.42 -18.66 -2.27
C ASP A 151 -16.17 -17.82 -1.24
N ILE A 152 -16.64 -16.63 -1.61
CA ILE A 152 -17.39 -15.71 -0.74
C ILE A 152 -18.76 -15.38 -1.31
N ASP A 153 -19.74 -15.24 -0.41
CA ASP A 153 -21.04 -14.64 -0.73
C ASP A 153 -21.03 -13.16 -0.34
N PHE A 154 -20.97 -12.27 -1.33
CA PHE A 154 -20.96 -10.82 -1.09
C PHE A 154 -22.21 -10.32 -0.32
N GLY A 155 -23.32 -11.06 -0.36
CA GLY A 155 -24.55 -10.72 0.34
C GLY A 155 -24.61 -11.18 1.81
N ASP A 156 -23.65 -11.98 2.27
CA ASP A 156 -23.63 -12.48 3.65
C ASP A 156 -23.16 -11.41 4.63
N VAL A 157 -24.12 -10.80 5.32
CA VAL A 157 -23.87 -9.77 6.36
C VAL A 157 -23.40 -10.33 7.70
N LYS A 158 -23.21 -11.65 7.80
CA LYS A 158 -22.71 -12.34 9.00
C LYS A 158 -21.40 -13.10 8.72
N MET A 159 -20.75 -12.78 7.61
CA MET A 159 -19.48 -13.39 7.26
C MET A 159 -18.45 -13.16 8.38
N ASP A 160 -17.65 -14.19 8.68
CA ASP A 160 -16.50 -14.02 9.56
C ASP A 160 -15.40 -13.26 8.79
N GLY A 161 -15.06 -12.06 9.26
CA GLY A 161 -14.05 -11.22 8.63
C GLY A 161 -12.66 -11.88 8.55
N ARG A 162 -12.34 -12.82 9.44
CA ARG A 162 -11.06 -13.56 9.42
C ARG A 162 -11.03 -14.56 8.26
N GLU A 163 -12.14 -15.24 7.99
CA GLU A 163 -12.26 -16.12 6.82
C GLU A 163 -12.26 -15.30 5.53
N LEU A 164 -12.87 -14.11 5.51
CA LEU A 164 -12.77 -13.17 4.39
C LEU A 164 -11.32 -12.76 4.12
N ILE A 165 -10.56 -12.36 5.14
CA ILE A 165 -9.13 -12.00 5.02
C ILE A 165 -8.33 -13.18 4.43
N LYS A 166 -8.57 -14.39 4.91
CA LYS A 166 -7.88 -15.60 4.46
C LYS A 166 -8.24 -15.96 3.02
N ALA A 167 -9.52 -15.91 2.65
CA ALA A 167 -9.98 -16.18 1.29
C ALA A 167 -9.42 -15.15 0.31
N ALA A 168 -9.50 -13.86 0.64
CA ALA A 168 -8.93 -12.79 -0.18
C ALA A 168 -7.44 -13.01 -0.41
N ARG A 169 -6.67 -13.22 0.66
CA ARG A 169 -5.23 -13.49 0.57
C ARG A 169 -4.92 -14.70 -0.31
N HIS A 170 -5.69 -15.78 -0.19
CA HIS A 170 -5.51 -16.99 -1.00
C HIS A 170 -5.63 -16.70 -2.50
N HIS A 171 -6.50 -15.76 -2.87
CA HIS A 171 -6.78 -15.36 -4.25
C HIS A 171 -6.06 -14.09 -4.70
N GLY A 172 -5.08 -13.60 -3.93
CA GLY A 172 -4.30 -12.40 -4.26
C GLY A 172 -5.02 -11.08 -3.98
N GLY A 173 -6.15 -11.12 -3.29
CA GLY A 173 -6.86 -9.96 -2.76
C GLY A 173 -6.29 -9.49 -1.43
N LEU A 174 -6.71 -8.28 -1.04
CA LEU A 174 -6.38 -7.69 0.25
C LEU A 174 -7.66 -7.16 0.91
N VAL A 175 -7.78 -7.40 2.21
CA VAL A 175 -8.88 -6.92 3.03
C VAL A 175 -8.36 -5.87 4.00
N VAL A 176 -9.04 -4.73 4.04
CA VAL A 176 -8.72 -3.59 4.89
C VAL A 176 -9.98 -3.20 5.67
N PRO A 177 -9.96 -3.21 7.01
CA PRO A 177 -11.09 -2.73 7.81
C PRO A 177 -11.46 -1.29 7.44
N ALA A 178 -12.72 -1.08 7.05
CA ALA A 178 -13.27 0.22 6.72
C ALA A 178 -13.61 0.98 8.01
N HIS A 179 -13.44 2.31 8.00
CA HIS A 179 -13.81 3.24 9.09
C HIS A 179 -13.78 2.60 10.50
N PRO A 180 -12.63 2.05 10.94
CA PRO A 180 -12.55 1.13 12.07
C PRO A 180 -12.93 1.78 13.40
N GLY A 181 -12.94 3.11 13.49
CA GLY A 181 -13.38 3.86 14.66
C GLY A 181 -14.87 4.22 14.68
N ARG A 182 -15.65 3.87 13.65
CA ARG A 182 -17.08 4.17 13.55
C ARG A 182 -17.86 3.46 14.66
N PHE A 183 -18.73 4.19 15.34
CA PHE A 183 -19.48 3.63 16.47
C PHE A 183 -20.51 2.59 16.01
N GLY A 184 -20.60 1.47 16.72
CA GLY A 184 -21.51 0.36 16.46
C GLY A 184 -21.06 -0.64 15.40
N ILE A 185 -20.15 -0.27 14.50
CA ILE A 185 -19.74 -1.11 13.35
C ILE A 185 -18.24 -1.06 13.02
N GLY A 186 -17.43 -0.29 13.75
CA GLY A 186 -15.99 -0.20 13.52
C GLY A 186 -15.20 -1.31 14.22
N LEU A 187 -14.13 -1.78 13.57
CA LEU A 187 -13.23 -2.81 14.11
C LEU A 187 -12.76 -2.55 15.55
N VAL A 188 -12.54 -1.27 15.91
CA VAL A 188 -12.04 -0.87 17.25
C VAL A 188 -12.93 -1.43 18.36
N GLU A 189 -14.25 -1.39 18.20
CA GLU A 189 -15.18 -1.87 19.23
C GLU A 189 -15.06 -3.37 19.46
N TYR A 190 -14.90 -4.15 18.39
CA TYR A 190 -14.72 -5.60 18.49
C TYR A 190 -13.39 -5.95 19.14
N MET A 191 -12.32 -5.21 18.82
CA MET A 191 -11.02 -5.39 19.49
C MET A 191 -11.08 -5.05 20.98
N GLU A 192 -11.83 -4.02 21.36
CA GLU A 192 -12.06 -3.65 22.77
C GLU A 192 -12.88 -4.72 23.52
N GLN A 193 -13.73 -5.46 22.81
CA GLN A 193 -14.48 -6.61 23.33
C GLN A 193 -13.64 -7.90 23.45
N GLY A 194 -12.39 -7.88 22.98
CA GLY A 194 -11.44 -8.99 23.10
C GLY A 194 -11.20 -9.77 21.81
N GLU A 195 -11.76 -9.34 20.68
CA GLU A 195 -11.46 -9.94 19.38
C GLU A 195 -10.03 -9.58 18.92
N SER A 196 -9.40 -10.50 18.19
CA SER A 196 -8.02 -10.36 17.73
C SER A 196 -7.92 -10.51 16.22
N PHE A 197 -7.08 -9.72 15.56
CA PHE A 197 -6.93 -9.76 14.11
C PHE A 197 -5.46 -9.84 13.74
N ASP A 198 -4.86 -11.02 13.93
CA ASP A 198 -3.42 -11.27 13.76
C ASP A 198 -2.95 -11.05 12.31
N ASP A 199 -3.87 -11.02 11.36
CA ASP A 199 -3.60 -10.87 9.93
C ASP A 199 -3.86 -9.45 9.40
N VAL A 200 -4.39 -8.55 10.24
CA VAL A 200 -4.62 -7.15 9.88
C VAL A 200 -3.36 -6.34 10.14
N ARG A 201 -2.92 -5.58 9.13
CA ARG A 201 -1.78 -4.66 9.22
C ARG A 201 -2.08 -3.27 8.66
N ILE A 202 -3.19 -3.13 7.95
CA ILE A 202 -3.62 -1.91 7.27
C ILE A 202 -5.10 -1.70 7.62
N VAL A 203 -5.48 -0.48 7.95
CA VAL A 203 -6.86 -0.06 8.20
C VAL A 203 -7.17 1.25 7.48
N GLU A 204 -8.43 1.60 7.29
CA GLU A 204 -8.81 2.95 6.86
C GLU A 204 -8.62 3.94 8.02
N ARG A 205 -7.50 4.67 8.00
CA ARG A 205 -7.16 5.61 9.07
C ARG A 205 -7.86 6.96 8.90
N VAL A 206 -8.10 7.38 7.67
CA VAL A 206 -8.78 8.65 7.35
C VAL A 206 -9.97 8.37 6.45
N ASN A 207 -11.17 8.44 7.02
CA ASN A 207 -12.42 8.37 6.27
C ASN A 207 -13.07 9.77 6.28
N ALA A 208 -13.19 10.41 5.11
CA ALA A 208 -13.72 11.79 5.04
C ALA A 208 -15.25 11.89 5.24
N GLY A 209 -15.96 10.76 5.16
CA GLY A 209 -17.38 10.63 5.48
C GLY A 209 -17.64 10.44 6.99
N SER A 210 -16.63 10.04 7.75
CA SER A 210 -16.71 9.83 9.19
C SER A 210 -16.63 11.12 10.02
N LYS A 211 -17.13 11.02 11.25
CA LYS A 211 -17.02 12.11 12.24
C LYS A 211 -15.57 12.24 12.72
N PRO A 212 -15.13 13.42 13.18
CA PRO A 212 -13.79 13.61 13.72
C PRO A 212 -13.41 12.59 14.80
N GLU A 213 -14.31 12.30 15.74
CA GLU A 213 -14.06 11.36 16.85
C GLU A 213 -13.89 9.91 16.37
N GLU A 214 -14.52 9.53 15.25
CA GLU A 214 -14.35 8.20 14.65
C GLU A 214 -12.97 8.07 13.99
N ASN A 215 -12.50 9.13 13.32
CA ASN A 215 -11.14 9.17 12.78
C ASN A 215 -10.09 9.24 13.90
N GLU A 216 -10.36 9.89 15.03
CA GLU A 216 -9.49 9.87 16.22
C GLU A 216 -9.33 8.45 16.78
N ARG A 217 -10.42 7.66 16.86
CA ARG A 217 -10.33 6.25 17.27
C ARG A 217 -9.50 5.41 16.29
N ALA A 218 -9.63 5.65 14.98
CA ALA A 218 -8.82 4.96 13.97
C ALA A 218 -7.33 5.35 14.06
N GLU A 219 -7.04 6.61 14.35
CA GLU A 219 -5.70 7.11 14.65
C GLU A 219 -5.10 6.41 15.87
N GLU A 220 -5.81 6.38 17.00
CA GLU A 220 -5.37 5.74 18.24
C GLU A 220 -5.11 4.24 18.04
N LEU A 221 -5.95 3.56 17.24
CA LEU A 221 -5.71 2.18 16.84
C LEU A 221 -4.35 2.04 16.15
N CYS A 222 -4.09 2.84 15.10
CA CYS A 222 -2.82 2.80 14.36
C CYS A 222 -1.62 3.07 15.29
N GLN A 223 -1.73 4.03 16.20
CA GLN A 223 -0.66 4.36 17.16
C GLN A 223 -0.37 3.22 18.13
N ARG A 224 -1.41 2.52 18.60
CA ARG A 224 -1.28 1.40 19.55
C ARG A 224 -0.76 0.11 18.92
N THR A 225 -1.17 -0.19 17.68
CA THR A 225 -0.86 -1.47 17.02
C THR A 225 0.30 -1.39 16.04
N GLY A 226 0.65 -0.18 15.60
CA GLY A 226 1.59 0.03 14.50
C GLY A 226 1.01 -0.30 13.12
N TYR A 227 -0.33 -0.40 12.99
CA TYR A 227 -0.97 -0.58 11.69
C TYR A 227 -0.72 0.62 10.77
N LEU A 228 -0.61 0.34 9.48
CA LEU A 228 -0.59 1.37 8.45
C LEU A 228 -2.02 1.84 8.16
N GLY A 229 -2.13 3.04 7.60
CA GLY A 229 -3.41 3.69 7.37
C GLY A 229 -3.62 4.06 5.91
N ILE A 230 -4.75 3.68 5.34
CA ILE A 230 -5.24 4.25 4.07
C ILE A 230 -6.24 5.37 4.31
N ALA A 231 -6.58 6.09 3.25
CA ALA A 231 -7.65 7.07 3.24
C ALA A 231 -8.60 6.90 2.06
N GLY A 232 -9.86 7.25 2.30
CA GLY A 232 -10.94 7.25 1.33
C GLY A 232 -12.01 8.28 1.67
N SER A 233 -12.79 8.67 0.68
CA SER A 233 -13.84 9.67 0.88
C SER A 233 -15.10 9.13 1.51
N ASP A 234 -15.36 7.83 1.34
CA ASP A 234 -16.63 7.16 1.69
C ASP A 234 -17.82 7.91 1.04
N ALA A 235 -17.60 8.33 -0.22
CA ALA A 235 -18.52 9.19 -0.92
C ALA A 235 -19.77 8.44 -1.38
N HIS A 236 -20.92 9.04 -1.06
CA HIS A 236 -22.26 8.65 -1.51
C HIS A 236 -22.93 9.73 -2.38
N LEU A 237 -22.27 10.89 -2.47
CA LEU A 237 -22.66 12.05 -3.26
C LEU A 237 -21.47 12.50 -4.08
N ALA A 238 -21.71 12.93 -5.33
CA ALA A 238 -20.66 13.32 -6.26
C ALA A 238 -19.72 14.40 -5.70
N SER A 239 -20.24 15.32 -4.90
CA SER A 239 -19.46 16.41 -4.29
C SER A 239 -18.57 15.99 -3.12
N HIS A 240 -18.69 14.76 -2.61
CA HIS A 240 -17.87 14.25 -1.51
C HIS A 240 -16.64 13.47 -1.98
N ILE A 241 -16.58 13.10 -3.25
CA ILE A 241 -15.47 12.31 -3.80
C ILE A 241 -14.13 13.02 -3.61
N GLY A 242 -13.10 12.24 -3.30
CA GLY A 242 -11.73 12.71 -3.21
C GLY A 242 -11.49 13.71 -2.09
N ARG A 243 -12.34 13.77 -1.04
CA ARG A 243 -12.06 14.58 0.17
C ARG A 243 -10.88 14.06 0.98
N ALA A 244 -10.59 12.77 0.87
CA ALA A 244 -9.35 12.15 1.35
C ALA A 244 -8.84 11.16 0.30
N VAL A 245 -7.52 11.00 0.24
CA VAL A 245 -6.82 10.16 -0.73
C VAL A 245 -5.61 9.49 -0.08
N THR A 246 -5.20 8.36 -0.63
CA THR A 246 -3.96 7.69 -0.27
C THR A 246 -2.90 8.01 -1.33
N GLU A 247 -1.76 8.55 -0.88
CA GLU A 247 -0.58 8.75 -1.72
C GLU A 247 0.26 7.47 -1.75
N PHE A 248 0.62 7.03 -2.95
CA PHE A 248 1.48 5.88 -3.20
C PHE A 248 2.76 6.30 -3.90
N ARG A 249 3.90 5.71 -3.50
CA ARG A 249 5.16 5.81 -4.27
C ARG A 249 5.27 4.71 -5.34
N ALA A 250 4.19 4.51 -6.08
CA ALA A 250 4.07 3.48 -7.09
C ALA A 250 3.24 3.97 -8.27
N ASP A 251 3.43 3.34 -9.42
CA ASP A 251 2.66 3.53 -10.65
C ASP A 251 1.58 2.44 -10.71
N ILE A 252 0.37 2.78 -10.24
CA ILE A 252 -0.74 1.84 -10.12
C ILE A 252 -1.65 2.00 -11.33
N ARG A 253 -1.96 0.89 -12.02
CA ARG A 253 -2.86 0.86 -13.18
C ARG A 253 -3.99 -0.14 -13.08
N ASN A 254 -3.98 -1.01 -12.08
CA ASN A 254 -5.00 -2.03 -11.84
C ASN A 254 -5.04 -2.45 -10.36
N GLU A 255 -6.03 -3.26 -10.00
CA GLU A 255 -6.31 -3.71 -8.64
C GLU A 255 -5.19 -4.59 -8.06
N SER A 256 -4.55 -5.45 -8.87
CA SER A 256 -3.42 -6.26 -8.43
C SER A 256 -2.24 -5.39 -8.04
N GLN A 257 -1.94 -4.35 -8.83
CA GLN A 257 -0.89 -3.37 -8.54
C GLN A 257 -1.23 -2.50 -7.32
N LEU A 258 -2.51 -2.20 -7.11
CA LEU A 258 -2.96 -1.54 -5.87
C LEU A 258 -2.65 -2.42 -4.65
N VAL A 259 -2.95 -3.72 -4.71
CA VAL A 259 -2.63 -4.66 -3.63
C VAL A 259 -1.13 -4.76 -3.41
N GLU A 260 -0.32 -4.88 -4.47
CA GLU A 260 1.15 -4.86 -4.35
C GLU A 260 1.66 -3.58 -3.70
N ALA A 261 1.13 -2.42 -4.08
CA ALA A 261 1.50 -1.13 -3.50
C ALA A 261 1.12 -1.03 -2.01
N LEU A 262 -0.05 -1.53 -1.61
CA LEU A 262 -0.48 -1.60 -0.21
C LEU A 262 0.40 -2.57 0.60
N LEU A 263 0.75 -3.73 0.03
CA LEU A 263 1.63 -4.70 0.70
C LEU A 263 3.08 -4.20 0.83
N SER A 264 3.52 -3.26 -0.01
CA SER A 264 4.85 -2.64 0.12
C SER A 264 5.02 -1.80 1.38
N GLY A 265 3.92 -1.25 1.92
CA GLY A 265 3.95 -0.28 3.01
C GLY A 265 4.37 1.15 2.62
N GLU A 266 4.67 1.41 1.34
CA GLU A 266 5.09 2.73 0.84
C GLU A 266 3.90 3.60 0.39
N PHE A 267 3.03 3.93 1.36
CA PHE A 267 1.89 4.80 1.15
C PHE A 267 1.62 5.67 2.38
N ARG A 268 0.84 6.75 2.20
CA ARG A 268 0.34 7.55 3.33
C ARG A 268 -1.09 8.04 3.09
N PRO A 269 -1.93 8.06 4.13
CA PRO A 269 -3.25 8.67 4.06
C PRO A 269 -3.12 10.19 4.17
N MET A 270 -3.97 10.93 3.47
CA MET A 270 -4.02 12.40 3.55
C MET A 270 -5.39 12.95 3.18
N TYR A 271 -5.70 14.13 3.70
CA TYR A 271 -6.81 14.93 3.18
C TYR A 271 -6.41 15.58 1.85
N ILE A 272 -7.39 15.89 1.01
CA ILE A 272 -7.13 16.39 -0.35
C ILE A 272 -6.41 17.74 -0.36
N GLU A 273 -6.62 18.56 0.66
CA GLU A 273 -5.98 19.87 0.81
C GLU A 273 -4.44 19.75 0.88
N GLU A 274 -3.94 18.64 1.40
CA GLU A 274 -2.50 18.36 1.51
C GLU A 274 -1.87 18.00 0.15
N THR A 275 -2.68 17.73 -0.88
CA THR A 275 -2.21 17.47 -2.26
C THR A 275 -2.02 18.73 -3.08
N ALA A 276 -2.46 19.88 -2.55
CA ALA A 276 -2.32 21.15 -3.24
C ALA A 276 -0.83 21.45 -3.48
N ALA A 277 -0.48 21.79 -4.72
CA ALA A 277 0.86 22.29 -5.00
C ALA A 277 1.11 23.53 -4.12
N THR A 278 2.22 23.54 -3.37
CA THR A 278 2.65 24.76 -2.70
C THR A 278 2.79 25.84 -3.76
N PRO A 279 2.19 27.05 -3.60
CA PRO A 279 2.34 28.10 -4.57
C PRO A 279 3.84 28.35 -4.79
N VAL A 280 4.30 28.16 -6.03
CA VAL A 280 5.62 28.63 -6.43
C VAL A 280 5.50 30.15 -6.42
N GLY A 281 5.99 30.76 -5.33
CA GLY A 281 6.02 32.21 -5.16
C GLY A 281 6.90 32.91 -6.20
#